data_AF-A0A3M2AGL7-F1
#
_entry.id   AF-A0A3M2AGL7-F1
#
_cell.length_a   1.000
_cell.length_b   1.000
_cell.length_c   1.000
_cell.angle_alpha   90.00
_cell.angle_beta   90.00
_cell.angle_gamma   90.00
#
_symmetry.space_group_name_H-M   'P 1'
#
loop_
_entity.id
_entity.type
_entity.pdbx_description
1 polymer ?
#
loop_
_entity_poly.entity_id
_entity_poly.type
_entity_poly.pdbx_seq_one_letter_code
_entity_poly.pdbx_strand_id
1 'polypeptide(L)'
;MNITRPFPTSLIQSLLTAWGYIQRELLYIMWSIMDVALVTPISLALMSWAIFWPPGEVLLWLLLLILLPFNLVRLMSLLELPRPTQQNIMAVALLLTEIITIRTLLYSPDSLLDMRWVRQFFANLGEAGNLNWLRDLAVFLLVVLMWMRGIRLATRTFELNRAGLRLRVGGLIIAPLVVWLGSLRLPWSVAPFLLLFFLAGVTCVALVRAEQIEQERSGKSASLSPRWLGVIFLAGILTVFTAGALAVIVSGETAVAVVGTLAPLWTALNFGSTVVIATLAFLLLPLLNLLGIFMQWLATLLTPVVALWQSITPLPTPEPLDITLTPQVAEQVARTQTGNKLIIILLLVAVVLLVTLGLARLYRQATFAARESLPASQRLQRQRTEKESLGQRLLRRFGLWNNWRAAASIRRVYQQMLNAAESVGYPRAESETPYEFLKTLAKIWPEHQNETQLITQAYVRVRYGELPETQEELDAILQAWQVLEQTPPATTDIITPHNPTLQQEIK
;
A
#
# COMPACT_ATOMS: atom_id res chain seq x y z
N MET A 1 56.31 8.61 2.59
CA MET A 1 55.11 9.45 2.83
C MET A 1 53.90 8.62 2.41
N ASN A 2 53.36 7.81 3.32
CA ASN A 2 52.23 6.88 3.04
C ASN A 2 51.09 7.26 3.98
N ILE A 3 50.07 7.93 3.46
CA ILE A 3 48.86 8.32 4.19
C ILE A 3 47.68 7.63 3.50
N THR A 4 47.44 6.38 3.84
CA THR A 4 46.15 5.71 3.63
C THR A 4 45.52 5.53 5.00
N ARG A 5 44.88 6.59 5.52
CA ARG A 5 44.02 6.45 6.70
C ARG A 5 42.82 5.57 6.30
N PRO A 6 42.56 4.45 6.98
CA PRO A 6 41.36 3.67 6.72
C PRO A 6 40.14 4.52 7.04
N PHE A 7 39.21 4.64 6.08
CA PHE A 7 37.92 5.27 6.33
C PHE A 7 37.21 4.54 7.49
N PRO A 8 36.57 5.25 8.41
CA PRO A 8 35.86 4.63 9.53
C PRO A 8 34.72 3.77 8.99
N THR A 9 34.85 2.46 9.15
CA THR A 9 33.90 1.42 8.71
C THR A 9 32.49 1.60 9.30
N SER A 10 32.36 2.34 10.40
CA SER A 10 31.07 2.67 11.04
C SER A 10 30.18 3.61 10.22
N LEU A 11 30.75 4.60 9.52
CA LEU A 11 29.98 5.52 8.68
C LEU A 11 29.37 4.79 7.48
N ILE A 12 30.14 3.90 6.85
CA ILE A 12 29.69 3.12 5.68
C ILE A 12 28.52 2.20 6.07
N GLN A 13 28.57 1.54 7.22
CA GLN A 13 27.45 0.71 7.69
C GLN A 13 26.19 1.52 8.02
N SER A 14 26.32 2.69 8.65
CA SER A 14 25.17 3.55 8.96
C SER A 14 24.47 4.06 7.68
N LEU A 15 25.25 4.40 6.65
CA LEU A 15 24.74 4.83 5.36
C LEU A 15 24.00 3.69 4.63
N LEU A 16 24.52 2.46 4.69
CA LEU A 16 23.87 1.28 4.11
C LEU A 16 22.49 1.00 4.75
N THR A 17 22.36 1.17 6.07
CA THR A 17 21.06 0.99 6.77
C THR A 17 20.05 2.10 6.46
N ALA A 18 20.50 3.36 6.43
CA ALA A 18 19.63 4.49 6.08
C ALA A 18 19.15 4.40 4.63
N TRP A 19 20.01 3.90 3.75
CA TRP A 19 19.69 3.76 2.33
C TRP A 19 18.68 2.65 2.06
N GLY A 20 18.79 1.49 2.72
CA GLY A 20 17.77 0.43 2.64
C GLY A 20 16.39 0.91 3.09
N TYR A 21 16.32 1.82 4.07
CA TYR A 21 15.07 2.48 4.45
C TYR A 21 14.51 3.37 3.33
N ILE A 22 15.34 4.25 2.76
CA ILE A 22 14.94 5.15 1.66
C ILE A 22 14.39 4.35 0.46
N GLN A 23 15.03 3.24 0.09
CA GLN A 23 14.57 2.38 -0.99
C GLN A 23 13.16 1.84 -0.72
N ARG A 24 12.89 1.37 0.50
CA ARG A 24 11.55 0.90 0.89
C ARG A 24 10.52 2.02 0.89
N GLU A 25 10.86 3.20 1.39
CA GLU A 25 9.98 4.38 1.32
C GLU A 25 9.63 4.75 -0.12
N LEU A 26 10.63 4.75 -1.01
CA LEU A 26 10.42 5.05 -2.41
C LEU A 26 9.44 4.06 -3.05
N LEU A 27 9.51 2.79 -2.66
CA LEU A 27 8.61 1.75 -3.15
C LEU A 27 7.15 2.02 -2.74
N TYR A 28 6.91 2.41 -1.48
CA TYR A 28 5.58 2.83 -1.01
C TYR A 28 5.08 4.09 -1.72
N ILE A 29 5.96 5.07 -1.94
CA ILE A 29 5.62 6.32 -2.64
C ILE A 29 5.26 6.03 -4.09
N MET A 30 6.09 5.27 -4.82
CA MET A 30 5.81 4.88 -6.20
C MET A 30 4.49 4.10 -6.30
N TRP A 31 4.20 3.25 -5.33
CA TRP A 31 2.93 2.52 -5.32
C TRP A 31 1.72 3.45 -5.11
N SER A 32 1.85 4.43 -4.23
CA SER A 32 0.82 5.43 -3.96
C SER A 32 0.59 6.33 -5.16
N ILE A 33 1.67 6.80 -5.81
CA ILE A 33 1.61 7.58 -7.05
C ILE A 33 0.91 6.79 -8.14
N MET A 34 1.25 5.52 -8.32
CA MET A 34 0.61 4.65 -9.31
C MET A 34 -0.91 4.54 -9.06
N ASP A 35 -1.33 4.33 -7.80
CA ASP A 35 -2.76 4.23 -7.47
C ASP A 35 -3.49 5.59 -7.68
N VAL A 36 -2.87 6.71 -7.30
CA VAL A 36 -3.49 8.05 -7.36
C VAL A 36 -3.52 8.62 -8.78
N ALA A 37 -2.51 8.31 -9.60
CA ALA A 37 -2.45 8.75 -10.99
C ALA A 37 -3.69 8.28 -11.78
N LEU A 38 -4.17 7.06 -11.55
CA LEU A 38 -5.40 6.57 -12.20
C LEU A 38 -6.68 7.04 -11.49
N VAL A 39 -6.67 7.15 -10.16
CA VAL A 39 -7.87 7.55 -9.39
C VAL A 39 -8.21 9.03 -9.63
N THR A 40 -7.24 9.90 -9.83
CA THR A 40 -7.44 11.35 -10.00
C THR A 40 -8.39 11.68 -11.16
N PRO A 41 -8.12 11.27 -12.42
CA PRO A 41 -9.01 11.55 -13.53
C PRO A 41 -10.37 10.86 -13.39
N ILE A 42 -10.44 9.66 -12.80
CA ILE A 42 -11.72 8.98 -12.52
C ILE A 42 -12.55 9.82 -11.54
N SER A 43 -11.92 10.31 -10.47
CA SER A 43 -12.58 11.10 -9.44
C SER A 43 -13.13 12.41 -10.03
N LEU A 44 -12.32 13.11 -10.83
CA LEU A 44 -12.72 14.36 -11.49
C LEU A 44 -13.83 14.16 -12.53
N ALA A 45 -13.83 13.03 -13.23
CA ALA A 45 -14.86 12.76 -14.23
C ALA A 45 -16.19 12.28 -13.61
N LEU A 46 -16.15 11.58 -12.47
CA LEU A 46 -17.34 11.19 -11.71
C LEU A 46 -17.96 12.38 -10.96
N MET A 47 -17.11 13.26 -10.42
CA MET A 47 -17.53 14.48 -9.73
C MET A 47 -17.56 15.65 -10.73
N SER A 48 -18.62 15.73 -11.56
CA SER A 48 -18.74 16.75 -12.62
C SER A 48 -18.57 18.19 -12.12
N TRP A 49 -18.94 18.47 -10.86
CA TRP A 49 -18.78 19.78 -10.22
C TRP A 49 -17.32 20.10 -9.85
N ALA A 50 -16.46 19.09 -9.71
CA ALA A 50 -15.02 19.22 -9.41
C ALA A 50 -14.16 19.39 -10.68
N ILE A 51 -14.76 19.42 -11.87
CA ILE A 51 -14.07 19.50 -13.17
C ILE A 51 -13.15 20.73 -13.29
N PHE A 52 -13.49 21.81 -12.56
CA PHE A 52 -12.75 23.07 -12.52
C PHE A 52 -11.59 23.06 -11.52
N TRP A 53 -11.42 21.99 -10.75
CA TRP A 53 -10.30 21.88 -9.83
C TRP A 53 -9.01 21.61 -10.59
N PRO A 54 -7.89 22.27 -10.21
CA PRO A 54 -6.59 22.00 -10.82
C PRO A 54 -6.22 20.52 -10.65
N PRO A 55 -6.04 19.75 -11.73
CA PRO A 55 -5.84 18.30 -11.63
C PRO A 55 -4.60 17.91 -10.81
N GLY A 56 -3.55 18.74 -10.84
CA GLY A 56 -2.34 18.55 -10.03
C GLY A 56 -2.57 18.72 -8.53
N GLU A 57 -3.45 19.63 -8.12
CA GLU A 57 -3.82 19.81 -6.71
C GLU A 57 -4.60 18.60 -6.19
N VAL A 58 -5.52 18.07 -7.01
CA VAL A 58 -6.30 16.87 -6.66
C VAL A 58 -5.41 15.64 -6.55
N LEU A 59 -4.46 15.47 -7.48
CA LEU A 59 -3.44 14.41 -7.40
C LEU A 59 -2.66 14.50 -6.09
N LEU A 60 -2.15 15.69 -5.74
CA LEU A 60 -1.38 15.89 -4.52
C LEU A 60 -2.23 15.63 -3.27
N TRP A 61 -3.46 16.13 -3.23
CA TRP A 61 -4.40 15.91 -2.15
C TRP A 61 -4.69 14.41 -1.95
N LEU A 62 -5.03 13.67 -3.02
CA LEU A 62 -5.26 12.23 -2.96
C LEU A 62 -4.01 11.45 -2.52
N LEU A 63 -2.83 11.85 -2.99
CA LEU A 63 -1.56 11.25 -2.57
C LEU A 63 -1.35 11.41 -1.06
N LEU A 64 -1.60 12.61 -0.54
CA LEU A 64 -1.46 12.85 0.87
C LEU A 64 -2.50 12.08 1.72
N LEU A 65 -3.73 11.93 1.23
CA LEU A 65 -4.76 11.10 1.87
C LEU A 65 -4.37 9.63 1.98
N ILE A 66 -3.59 9.10 1.05
CA ILE A 66 -3.05 7.73 1.14
C ILE A 66 -1.86 7.68 2.11
N LEU A 67 -0.94 8.65 2.02
CA LEU A 67 0.30 8.64 2.79
C LEU A 67 0.07 8.91 4.28
N LEU A 68 -0.94 9.69 4.67
CA LEU A 68 -1.20 10.03 6.06
C LEU A 68 -1.52 8.79 6.93
N PRO A 69 -2.56 7.98 6.63
CA PRO A 69 -2.84 6.77 7.41
C PRO A 69 -1.73 5.73 7.31
N PHE A 70 -1.06 5.62 6.15
CA PHE A 70 0.10 4.75 5.98
C PHE A 70 1.18 5.07 7.01
N ASN A 71 1.57 6.34 7.11
CA ASN A 71 2.61 6.78 8.03
C ASN A 71 2.16 6.71 9.49
N LEU A 72 0.88 6.97 9.76
CA LEU A 72 0.33 6.93 11.12
C LEU A 72 0.27 5.48 11.65
N VAL A 73 -0.14 4.50 10.83
CA VAL A 73 -0.08 3.07 11.21
C VAL A 73 1.34 2.66 11.56
N ARG A 74 2.32 3.07 10.75
CA ARG A 74 3.73 2.74 11.01
C ARG A 74 4.26 3.43 12.25
N LEU A 75 3.94 4.70 12.48
CA LEU A 75 4.31 5.43 13.70
C LEU A 75 3.77 4.73 14.94
N MET A 76 2.48 4.37 14.94
CA MET A 76 1.85 3.68 16.07
C MET A 76 2.45 2.29 16.31
N SER A 77 2.85 1.58 15.24
CA SER A 77 3.52 0.28 15.35
C SER A 77 4.92 0.41 15.96
N LEU A 78 5.65 1.49 15.67
CA LEU A 78 6.95 1.78 16.27
C LEU A 78 6.84 2.19 17.74
N LEU A 79 5.77 2.89 18.10
CA LEU A 79 5.48 3.27 19.48
C LEU A 79 4.88 2.11 20.30
N GLU A 80 4.75 0.92 19.72
CA GLU A 80 4.17 -0.29 20.33
C GLU A 80 2.80 -0.06 20.99
N LEU A 81 2.00 0.88 20.45
CA LEU A 81 0.72 1.23 21.06
C LEU A 81 -0.23 0.03 21.06
N PRO A 82 -1.03 -0.17 22.12
CA PRO A 82 -2.01 -1.26 22.16
C PRO A 82 -3.06 -1.06 21.07
N ARG A 83 -3.52 -2.17 20.47
CA ARG A 83 -4.51 -2.19 19.38
C ARG A 83 -5.75 -1.30 19.58
N PRO A 84 -6.42 -1.26 20.75
CA PRO A 84 -7.58 -0.37 20.94
C PRO A 84 -7.21 1.11 20.80
N THR A 85 -6.05 1.52 21.34
CA THR A 85 -5.55 2.89 21.19
C THR A 85 -5.22 3.21 19.74
N GLN A 86 -4.62 2.26 19.01
CA GLN A 86 -4.35 2.44 17.57
C GLN A 86 -5.65 2.67 16.77
N GLN A 87 -6.70 1.89 17.06
CA GLN A 87 -8.01 2.03 16.41
C GLN A 87 -8.65 3.39 16.71
N ASN A 88 -8.61 3.84 17.98
CA ASN A 88 -9.16 5.13 18.38
C ASN A 88 -8.43 6.29 17.71
N ILE A 89 -7.08 6.29 17.72
CA ILE A 89 -6.28 7.31 17.06
C ILE A 89 -6.59 7.34 15.55
N MET A 90 -6.72 6.17 14.92
CA MET A 90 -7.00 6.07 13.49
C MET A 90 -8.40 6.55 13.13
N ALA A 91 -9.40 6.27 13.97
CA ALA A 91 -10.76 6.77 13.79
C ALA A 91 -10.84 8.30 13.97
N VAL A 92 -10.18 8.85 15.00
CA VAL A 92 -10.10 10.30 15.23
C VAL A 92 -9.36 10.98 14.08
N ALA A 93 -8.24 10.43 13.62
CA ALA A 93 -7.48 10.99 12.50
C ALA A 93 -8.29 10.98 11.19
N LEU A 94 -9.05 9.91 10.92
CA LEU A 94 -9.94 9.84 9.76
C LEU A 94 -11.01 10.92 9.85
N LEU A 95 -11.70 11.03 11.00
CA LEU A 95 -12.76 12.02 11.21
C LEU A 95 -12.24 13.46 11.08
N LEU A 96 -11.06 13.76 11.61
CA LEU A 96 -10.43 15.07 11.44
C LEU A 96 -10.07 15.34 9.98
N THR A 97 -9.51 14.36 9.28
CA THR A 97 -9.15 14.49 7.86
C THR A 97 -10.39 14.71 7.00
N GLU A 98 -11.48 14.02 7.31
CA GLU A 98 -12.79 14.16 6.68
C GLU A 98 -13.34 15.58 6.84
N ILE A 99 -13.42 16.06 8.08
CA ILE A 99 -13.89 17.42 8.40
C ILE A 99 -13.03 18.47 7.69
N ILE A 100 -11.70 18.36 7.77
CA ILE A 100 -10.79 19.31 7.12
C ILE A 100 -10.98 19.28 5.60
N THR A 101 -11.12 18.10 5.02
CA THR A 101 -11.28 17.95 3.57
C THR A 101 -12.59 18.55 3.08
N ILE A 102 -13.72 18.14 3.65
CA ILE A 102 -15.05 18.66 3.30
C ILE A 102 -15.05 20.19 3.43
N ARG A 103 -14.58 20.70 4.56
CA ARG A 103 -14.50 22.13 4.86
C ARG A 103 -13.67 22.92 3.84
N THR A 104 -12.57 22.35 3.33
CA THR A 104 -11.61 23.09 2.49
C THR A 104 -11.87 22.96 1.01
N LEU A 105 -12.47 21.84 0.60
CA LEU A 105 -12.78 21.57 -0.79
C LEU A 105 -14.18 22.04 -1.19
N LEU A 106 -15.18 21.86 -0.32
CA LEU A 106 -16.58 22.13 -0.65
C LEU A 106 -17.05 23.50 -0.18
N TYR A 107 -16.48 23.97 0.93
CA TYR A 107 -16.83 25.26 1.53
C TYR A 107 -15.65 26.22 1.39
N SER A 108 -15.94 27.52 1.25
CA SER A 108 -14.93 28.57 1.18
C SER A 108 -14.94 29.35 2.49
N PRO A 109 -14.34 28.81 3.57
CA PRO A 109 -14.37 29.49 4.87
C PRO A 109 -13.49 30.75 4.84
N ASP A 110 -14.00 31.83 5.42
CA ASP A 110 -13.26 33.10 5.51
C ASP A 110 -12.07 33.01 6.49
N SER A 111 -12.16 32.14 7.50
CA SER A 111 -11.17 31.97 8.58
C SER A 111 -11.04 30.50 8.95
N LEU A 112 -9.93 30.08 9.58
CA LEU A 112 -9.72 28.70 10.07
C LEU A 112 -10.74 28.26 11.13
N LEU A 113 -11.32 29.20 11.88
CA LEU A 113 -12.30 28.92 12.94
C LEU A 113 -13.74 29.26 12.52
N ASP A 114 -13.96 29.62 11.26
CA ASP A 114 -15.32 29.83 10.77
C ASP A 114 -16.11 28.51 10.79
N MET A 115 -17.26 28.52 11.46
CA MET A 115 -18.18 27.38 11.64
C MET A 115 -19.44 27.51 10.78
N ARG A 116 -19.57 28.56 9.94
CA ARG A 116 -20.71 28.73 9.03
C ARG A 116 -20.89 27.55 8.07
N TRP A 117 -19.78 26.93 7.65
CA TRP A 117 -19.80 25.74 6.80
C TRP A 117 -20.57 24.57 7.43
N VAL A 118 -20.54 24.41 8.76
CA VAL A 118 -21.27 23.35 9.47
C VAL A 118 -22.78 23.56 9.30
N ARG A 119 -23.23 24.81 9.47
CA ARG A 119 -24.63 25.17 9.28
C ARG A 119 -25.06 24.93 7.83
N GLN A 120 -24.21 25.28 6.87
CA GLN A 120 -24.49 25.08 5.44
C GLN A 120 -24.52 23.59 5.06
N PHE A 121 -23.63 22.77 5.61
CA PHE A 121 -23.63 21.32 5.44
C PHE A 121 -24.95 20.70 5.92
N PHE A 122 -25.41 21.05 7.13
CA PHE A 122 -26.70 20.56 7.62
C PHE A 122 -27.90 21.13 6.84
N ALA A 123 -27.81 22.37 6.35
CA ALA A 123 -28.84 22.93 5.48
C ALA A 123 -28.93 22.16 4.15
N ASN A 124 -27.80 21.81 3.54
CA ASN A 124 -27.74 20.99 2.32
C ASN A 124 -28.33 19.57 2.52
N LEU A 125 -28.22 19.02 3.74
CA LEU A 125 -28.84 17.74 4.09
C LEU A 125 -30.36 17.83 4.27
N GLY A 126 -30.87 18.98 4.74
CA GLY A 126 -32.28 19.19 5.02
C GLY A 126 -33.11 19.69 3.83
N GLU A 127 -32.47 20.26 2.80
CA GLU A 127 -33.16 20.79 1.64
C GLU A 127 -33.64 19.67 0.70
N ALA A 128 -34.91 19.28 0.86
CA ALA A 128 -35.53 18.25 0.04
C ALA A 128 -35.54 18.63 -1.45
N GLY A 129 -35.01 17.74 -2.29
CA GLY A 129 -34.92 17.94 -3.74
C GLY A 129 -33.59 18.51 -4.24
N ASN A 130 -32.71 18.96 -3.35
CA ASN A 130 -31.36 19.38 -3.72
C ASN A 130 -30.38 18.20 -3.73
N LEU A 131 -29.56 18.07 -4.76
CA LEU A 131 -28.52 17.03 -4.90
C LEU A 131 -27.16 17.45 -4.30
N ASN A 132 -27.08 18.61 -3.63
CA ASN A 132 -25.83 19.10 -3.05
C ASN A 132 -25.21 18.14 -2.02
N TRP A 133 -26.02 17.43 -1.22
CA TRP A 133 -25.53 16.42 -0.28
C TRP A 133 -24.77 15.27 -0.97
N LEU A 134 -25.05 14.99 -2.25
CA LEU A 134 -24.33 13.99 -3.03
C LEU A 134 -22.87 14.41 -3.26
N ARG A 135 -22.60 15.73 -3.32
CA ARG A 135 -21.24 16.28 -3.44
C ARG A 135 -20.45 16.02 -2.16
N ASP A 136 -21.05 16.32 -1.01
CA ASP A 136 -20.46 16.04 0.30
C ASP A 136 -20.20 14.53 0.47
N LEU A 137 -21.18 13.69 0.12
CA LEU A 137 -21.06 12.24 0.16
C LEU A 137 -19.94 11.73 -0.76
N ALA A 138 -19.81 12.26 -1.97
CA ALA A 138 -18.79 11.84 -2.93
C ALA A 138 -17.37 12.10 -2.40
N VAL A 139 -17.13 13.29 -1.82
CA VAL A 139 -15.85 13.61 -1.18
C VAL A 139 -15.60 12.70 0.01
N PHE A 140 -16.62 12.46 0.84
CA PHE A 140 -16.52 11.54 1.98
C PHE A 140 -16.13 10.12 1.57
N LEU A 141 -16.83 9.55 0.59
CA LEU A 141 -16.51 8.22 0.09
C LEU A 141 -15.11 8.16 -0.51
N LEU A 142 -14.67 9.22 -1.19
CA LEU A 142 -13.33 9.31 -1.76
C LEU A 142 -12.25 9.35 -0.68
N VAL A 143 -12.42 10.14 0.38
CA VAL A 143 -11.51 10.20 1.54
C VAL A 143 -11.42 8.83 2.21
N VAL A 144 -12.55 8.21 2.54
CA VAL A 144 -12.60 6.88 3.17
C VAL A 144 -11.93 5.82 2.27
N LEU A 145 -12.15 5.87 0.96
CA LEU A 145 -11.53 4.94 0.00
C LEU A 145 -10.02 5.12 -0.05
N MET A 146 -9.51 6.37 -0.13
CA MET A 146 -8.07 6.66 -0.08
C MET A 146 -7.46 6.23 1.26
N TRP A 147 -8.17 6.48 2.35
CA TRP A 147 -7.73 6.12 3.69
C TRP A 147 -7.56 4.62 3.86
N MET A 148 -8.57 3.86 3.41
CA MET A 148 -8.54 2.40 3.39
C MET A 148 -7.38 1.87 2.53
N ARG A 149 -7.09 2.52 1.40
CA ARG A 149 -5.93 2.17 0.57
C ARG A 149 -4.61 2.42 1.31
N GLY A 150 -4.47 3.54 2.02
CA GLY A 150 -3.28 3.84 2.83
C GLY A 150 -3.06 2.85 3.99
N ILE A 151 -4.13 2.44 4.70
CA ILE A 151 -4.04 1.40 5.73
C ILE A 151 -3.61 0.06 5.11
N ARG A 152 -4.23 -0.34 3.98
CA ARG A 152 -3.86 -1.57 3.27
C ARG A 152 -2.41 -1.54 2.79
N LEU A 153 -1.90 -0.36 2.39
CA LEU A 153 -0.51 -0.17 1.99
C LEU A 153 0.47 -0.51 3.12
N ALA A 154 0.16 -0.11 4.35
CA ALA A 154 1.00 -0.37 5.53
C ALA A 154 1.10 -1.87 5.88
N THR A 155 0.05 -2.65 5.58
CA THR A 155 -0.01 -4.09 5.91
C THR A 155 0.60 -5.01 4.86
N ARG A 156 1.01 -4.49 3.70
CA ARG A 156 1.39 -5.31 2.55
C ARG A 156 2.87 -5.69 2.55
N THR A 157 3.10 -6.96 2.27
CA THR A 157 4.39 -7.46 1.80
C THR A 157 4.52 -7.20 0.30
N PHE A 158 5.72 -6.82 -0.13
CA PHE A 158 6.03 -6.57 -1.52
C PHE A 158 6.42 -7.87 -2.20
N GLU A 159 5.61 -8.29 -3.17
CA GLU A 159 5.85 -9.47 -3.99
C GLU A 159 5.81 -9.05 -5.45
N LEU A 160 6.76 -9.52 -6.26
CA LEU A 160 6.86 -9.20 -7.69
C LEU A 160 5.55 -9.47 -8.44
N ASN A 161 4.89 -10.59 -8.13
CA ASN A 161 3.63 -10.98 -8.74
C ASN A 161 2.52 -9.94 -8.50
N ARG A 162 2.49 -9.31 -7.32
CA ARG A 162 1.46 -8.31 -6.98
C ARG A 162 1.74 -6.96 -7.65
N ALA A 163 3.00 -6.54 -7.69
CA ALA A 163 3.40 -5.32 -8.40
C ALA A 163 3.08 -5.45 -9.91
N GLY A 164 3.46 -6.57 -10.51
CA GLY A 164 3.17 -6.87 -11.91
C GLY A 164 1.67 -6.99 -12.19
N LEU A 165 0.90 -7.68 -11.35
CA LEU A 165 -0.56 -7.79 -11.50
C LEU A 165 -1.23 -6.42 -11.46
N ARG A 166 -0.82 -5.54 -10.53
CA ARG A 166 -1.37 -4.19 -10.45
C ARG A 166 -1.03 -3.33 -11.66
N LEU A 167 0.20 -3.42 -12.17
CA LEU A 167 0.57 -2.74 -13.40
C LEU A 167 -0.28 -3.23 -14.58
N ARG A 168 -0.53 -4.55 -14.68
CA ARG A 168 -1.39 -5.14 -15.72
C ARG A 168 -2.85 -4.73 -15.57
N VAL A 169 -3.44 -4.85 -14.38
CA VAL A 169 -4.84 -4.45 -14.14
C VAL A 169 -5.01 -2.95 -14.34
N GLY A 170 -4.09 -2.15 -13.80
CA GLY A 170 -4.09 -0.70 -13.97
C GLY A 170 -3.92 -0.29 -15.43
N GLY A 171 -2.98 -0.91 -16.16
CA GLY A 171 -2.69 -0.57 -17.55
C GLY A 171 -3.67 -1.14 -18.58
N LEU A 172 -4.20 -2.34 -18.37
CA LEU A 172 -5.09 -3.02 -19.34
C LEU A 172 -6.57 -2.76 -19.10
N ILE A 173 -6.98 -2.49 -17.85
CA ILE A 173 -8.39 -2.31 -17.51
C ILE A 173 -8.67 -0.86 -17.13
N ILE A 174 -7.92 -0.32 -16.16
CA ILE A 174 -8.24 0.99 -15.58
C ILE A 174 -7.79 2.14 -16.50
N ALA A 175 -6.62 2.05 -17.14
CA ALA A 175 -6.12 3.10 -18.03
C ALA A 175 -7.01 3.33 -19.26
N PRO A 176 -7.51 2.31 -19.98
CA PRO A 176 -8.50 2.51 -21.03
C PRO A 176 -9.80 3.13 -20.52
N LEU A 177 -10.26 2.73 -19.33
CA LEU A 177 -11.42 3.34 -18.67
C LEU A 177 -11.17 4.83 -18.36
N VAL A 178 -9.97 5.19 -17.89
CA VAL A 178 -9.55 6.59 -17.66
C VAL A 178 -9.55 7.38 -18.96
N VAL A 179 -9.03 6.82 -20.05
CA VAL A 179 -9.03 7.47 -21.38
C VAL A 179 -10.47 7.70 -21.85
N TRP A 180 -11.31 6.67 -21.81
CA TRP A 180 -12.71 6.73 -22.23
C TRP A 180 -13.51 7.75 -21.41
N LEU A 181 -13.41 7.67 -20.08
CA LEU A 181 -14.11 8.57 -19.18
C LEU A 181 -13.60 10.01 -19.31
N GLY A 182 -12.29 10.17 -19.47
CA GLY A 182 -11.64 11.45 -19.71
C GLY A 182 -12.10 12.09 -21.01
N SER A 183 -12.17 11.34 -22.11
CA SER A 183 -12.64 11.87 -23.40
C SER A 183 -14.10 12.32 -23.40
N LEU A 184 -14.93 11.71 -22.53
CA LEU A 184 -16.35 12.05 -22.43
C LEU A 184 -16.64 13.23 -21.50
N ARG A 185 -15.86 13.37 -20.42
CA ARG A 185 -16.22 14.24 -19.30
C ARG A 185 -15.19 15.31 -18.98
N LEU A 186 -13.93 15.17 -19.38
CA LEU A 186 -12.86 16.09 -18.96
C LEU A 186 -12.42 17.00 -20.10
N PRO A 187 -12.26 18.32 -19.87
CA PRO A 187 -11.86 19.28 -20.91
C PRO A 187 -10.33 19.31 -21.12
N TRP A 188 -9.57 18.57 -20.31
CA TRP A 188 -8.12 18.53 -20.31
C TRP A 188 -7.59 17.12 -20.56
N SER A 189 -6.34 17.03 -21.02
CA SER A 189 -5.72 15.75 -21.38
C SER A 189 -5.39 14.90 -20.15
N VAL A 190 -5.84 13.64 -20.16
CA VAL A 190 -5.50 12.64 -19.14
C VAL A 190 -4.09 12.02 -19.34
N ALA A 191 -3.40 12.35 -20.43
CA ALA A 191 -2.11 11.75 -20.78
C ALA A 191 -1.02 11.88 -19.69
N PRO A 192 -0.83 13.04 -19.02
CA PRO A 192 0.17 13.17 -17.96
C PRO A 192 -0.01 12.17 -16.81
N PHE A 193 -1.27 11.86 -16.47
CA PHE A 193 -1.62 10.90 -15.43
C PHE A 193 -1.30 9.46 -15.85
N LEU A 194 -1.56 9.11 -17.11
CA LEU A 194 -1.22 7.80 -17.64
C LEU A 194 0.30 7.60 -17.69
N LEU A 195 1.04 8.61 -18.16
CA LEU A 195 2.51 8.58 -18.17
C LEU A 195 3.07 8.45 -16.75
N LEU A 196 2.52 9.21 -15.79
CA LEU A 196 2.90 9.11 -14.38
C LEU A 196 2.61 7.71 -13.80
N PHE A 197 1.45 7.13 -14.13
CA PHE A 197 1.09 5.76 -13.74
C PHE A 197 2.12 4.74 -14.26
N PHE A 198 2.44 4.78 -15.56
CA PHE A 198 3.39 3.84 -16.15
C PHE A 198 4.82 4.05 -15.63
N LEU A 199 5.24 5.30 -15.42
CA LEU A 199 6.55 5.62 -14.85
C LEU A 199 6.68 5.07 -13.44
N ALA A 200 5.70 5.33 -12.58
CA ALA A 200 5.68 4.84 -11.21
C ALA A 200 5.58 3.30 -11.16
N GLY A 201 4.76 2.71 -12.06
CA GLY A 201 4.58 1.27 -12.17
C GLY A 201 5.82 0.52 -12.62
N VAL A 202 6.48 0.96 -13.69
CA VAL A 202 7.73 0.36 -14.18
C VAL A 202 8.85 0.52 -13.15
N THR A 203 8.98 1.71 -12.55
CA THR A 203 9.96 1.95 -11.48
C THR A 203 9.72 1.02 -10.29
N CYS A 204 8.47 0.86 -9.86
CA CYS A 204 8.10 -0.04 -8.77
C CYS A 204 8.44 -1.50 -9.10
N VAL A 205 8.07 -2.00 -10.29
CA VAL A 205 8.38 -3.37 -10.71
C VAL A 205 9.90 -3.60 -10.78
N ALA A 206 10.66 -2.64 -11.30
CA ALA A 206 12.11 -2.73 -11.39
C ALA A 206 12.76 -2.75 -9.99
N LEU A 207 12.30 -1.90 -9.06
CA LEU A 207 12.79 -1.89 -7.68
C LEU A 207 12.49 -3.21 -6.95
N VAL A 208 11.27 -3.73 -7.06
CA VAL A 208 10.88 -5.02 -6.46
C VAL A 208 11.71 -6.16 -7.06
N ARG A 209 11.93 -6.16 -8.38
CA ARG A 209 12.72 -7.20 -9.06
C ARG A 209 14.18 -7.16 -8.63
N ALA A 210 14.74 -5.96 -8.52
CA ALA A 210 16.12 -5.77 -8.09
C ALA A 210 16.33 -6.24 -6.63
N GLU A 211 15.39 -5.92 -5.73
CA GLU A 211 15.39 -6.44 -4.35
C GLU A 211 15.29 -7.97 -4.30
N GLN A 212 14.42 -8.57 -5.13
CA GLN A 212 14.27 -10.02 -5.18
C GLN A 212 15.54 -10.73 -5.68
N ILE A 213 16.16 -10.23 -6.76
CA ILE A 213 17.40 -10.82 -7.30
C ILE A 213 18.53 -10.76 -6.27
N GLU A 214 18.62 -9.67 -5.52
CA GLU A 214 19.64 -9.47 -4.49
C GLU A 214 19.41 -10.39 -3.28
N GLN A 215 18.15 -10.56 -2.89
CA GLN A 215 17.74 -11.49 -1.84
C GLN A 215 18.04 -12.96 -2.23
N GLU A 216 17.78 -13.33 -3.48
CA GLU A 216 18.09 -14.67 -4.02
C GLU A 216 19.60 -14.93 -4.08
N ARG A 217 20.43 -13.93 -4.46
CA ARG A 217 21.87 -14.13 -4.64
C ARG A 217 22.70 -14.07 -3.36
N SER A 218 22.34 -13.20 -2.41
CA SER A 218 23.19 -12.91 -1.25
C SER A 218 22.64 -13.41 0.08
N GLY A 219 21.41 -13.95 0.08
CA GLY A 219 20.69 -14.35 1.29
C GLY A 219 20.38 -13.18 2.25
N LYS A 220 20.80 -11.95 1.92
CA LYS A 220 20.59 -10.73 2.69
C LYS A 220 19.95 -9.68 1.79
N SER A 221 19.04 -8.89 2.31
CA SER A 221 18.55 -7.70 1.60
C SER A 221 19.64 -6.63 1.65
N ALA A 222 20.66 -6.74 0.80
CA ALA A 222 21.57 -5.63 0.57
C ALA A 222 20.80 -4.52 -0.19
N SER A 223 21.21 -3.28 0.04
CA SER A 223 20.48 -2.09 -0.40
C SER A 223 21.04 -1.60 -1.73
N LEU A 224 20.21 -1.52 -2.77
CA LEU A 224 20.59 -1.11 -4.13
C LEU A 224 21.32 0.23 -4.13
N SER A 225 22.56 0.35 -4.62
CA SER A 225 23.25 1.65 -4.54
C SER A 225 22.45 2.81 -5.19
N PRO A 226 22.57 4.07 -4.67
CA PRO A 226 21.86 5.23 -5.23
C PRO A 226 22.05 5.44 -6.73
N ARG A 227 23.22 5.05 -7.25
CA ARG A 227 23.54 5.09 -8.67
C ARG A 227 22.63 4.17 -9.48
N TRP A 228 22.42 2.94 -9.01
CA TRP A 228 21.52 1.97 -9.65
C TRP A 228 20.07 2.45 -9.64
N LEU A 229 19.62 3.06 -8.54
CA LEU A 229 18.29 3.67 -8.47
C LEU A 229 18.12 4.75 -9.54
N GLY A 230 19.11 5.63 -9.69
CA GLY A 230 19.13 6.64 -10.76
C GLY A 230 19.06 6.04 -12.16
N VAL A 231 19.79 4.95 -12.42
CA VAL A 231 19.74 4.22 -13.71
C VAL A 231 18.36 3.62 -13.96
N ILE A 232 17.76 2.96 -12.96
CA ILE A 232 16.41 2.38 -13.06
C ILE A 232 15.38 3.48 -13.36
N PHE A 233 15.45 4.60 -12.65
CA PHE A 233 14.53 5.71 -12.83
C PHE A 233 14.69 6.36 -14.21
N LEU A 234 15.93 6.62 -14.65
CA LEU A 234 16.22 7.17 -15.97
C LEU A 234 15.77 6.22 -17.09
N ALA A 235 16.00 4.91 -16.95
CA ALA A 235 15.52 3.91 -17.89
C ALA A 235 13.98 3.86 -17.94
N GLY A 236 13.31 4.01 -16.80
CA GLY A 236 11.86 4.13 -16.70
C GLY A 236 11.33 5.37 -17.43
N ILE A 237 11.95 6.54 -17.20
CA ILE A 237 11.66 7.78 -17.92
C ILE A 237 11.82 7.55 -19.43
N LEU A 238 12.99 7.10 -19.87
CA LEU A 238 13.28 6.91 -21.29
C LEU A 238 12.27 5.95 -21.94
N THR A 239 11.92 4.86 -21.26
CA THR A 239 10.94 3.88 -21.75
C THR A 239 9.56 4.50 -21.90
N VAL A 240 9.07 5.22 -20.89
CA VAL A 240 7.74 5.86 -20.92
C VAL A 240 7.68 6.98 -21.95
N PHE A 241 8.72 7.81 -22.04
CA PHE A 241 8.80 8.87 -23.05
C PHE A 241 8.90 8.31 -24.47
N THR A 242 9.69 7.26 -24.69
CA THR A 242 9.78 6.61 -26.00
C THR A 242 8.46 5.97 -26.40
N ALA A 243 7.77 5.29 -25.46
CA ALA A 243 6.45 4.73 -25.70
C ALA A 243 5.40 5.82 -25.98
N GLY A 244 5.45 6.93 -25.25
CA GLY A 244 4.58 8.09 -25.48
C GLY A 244 4.83 8.76 -26.82
N ALA A 245 6.09 8.99 -27.20
CA ALA A 245 6.47 9.55 -28.49
C ALA A 245 6.05 8.63 -29.65
N LEU A 246 6.28 7.32 -29.51
CA LEU A 246 5.82 6.32 -30.48
C LEU A 246 4.29 6.32 -30.60
N ALA A 247 3.56 6.43 -29.48
CA ALA A 247 2.11 6.54 -29.50
C ALA A 247 1.64 7.79 -30.25
N VAL A 248 2.30 8.93 -30.08
CA VAL A 248 1.99 10.16 -30.83
C VAL A 248 2.26 9.99 -32.32
N ILE A 249 3.41 9.42 -32.70
CA ILE A 249 3.77 9.17 -34.10
C ILE A 249 2.77 8.22 -34.77
N VAL A 250 2.40 7.15 -34.06
CA VAL A 250 1.38 6.19 -34.54
C VAL A 250 0.00 6.83 -34.58
N SER A 251 -0.31 7.80 -33.70
CA SER A 251 -1.61 8.47 -33.61
C SER A 251 -1.99 9.39 -34.80
N GLY A 252 -1.11 9.54 -35.80
CA GLY A 252 -1.39 10.29 -37.03
C GLY A 252 -2.36 9.58 -38.00
N GLU A 253 -2.24 9.84 -39.31
CA GLU A 253 -3.10 9.23 -40.36
C GLU A 253 -3.11 7.69 -40.31
N THR A 254 -2.03 7.07 -39.83
CA THR A 254 -1.92 5.62 -39.62
C THR A 254 -2.79 5.11 -38.46
N ALA A 255 -2.98 5.89 -37.39
CA ALA A 255 -3.96 5.52 -36.36
C ALA A 255 -5.38 5.65 -36.86
N VAL A 256 -5.71 6.57 -37.76
CA VAL A 256 -7.06 6.61 -38.33
C VAL A 256 -7.36 5.31 -39.10
N ALA A 257 -6.37 4.76 -39.82
CA ALA A 257 -6.50 3.48 -40.49
C ALA A 257 -6.63 2.29 -39.51
N VAL A 258 -5.81 2.24 -38.45
CA VAL A 258 -5.85 1.16 -37.44
C VAL A 258 -7.07 1.28 -36.52
N VAL A 259 -7.47 2.50 -36.13
CA VAL A 259 -8.71 2.77 -35.39
C VAL A 259 -9.91 2.47 -36.28
N GLY A 260 -9.84 2.70 -37.59
CA GLY A 260 -10.85 2.29 -38.55
C GLY A 260 -11.06 0.77 -38.59
N THR A 261 -9.99 -0.02 -38.58
CA THR A 261 -10.09 -1.49 -38.53
C THR A 261 -10.53 -2.01 -37.16
N LEU A 262 -10.16 -1.32 -36.08
CA LEU A 262 -10.63 -1.60 -34.71
C LEU A 262 -11.97 -0.95 -34.37
N ALA A 263 -12.54 -0.13 -35.26
CA ALA A 263 -13.78 0.60 -35.02
C ALA A 263 -14.94 -0.31 -34.59
N PRO A 264 -15.22 -1.47 -35.24
CA PRO A 264 -16.27 -2.37 -34.79
C PRO A 264 -16.02 -2.94 -33.38
N LEU A 265 -14.75 -3.18 -33.02
CA LEU A 265 -14.41 -3.61 -31.67
C LEU A 265 -14.63 -2.47 -30.66
N TRP A 266 -14.25 -1.24 -31.02
CA TRP A 266 -14.44 -0.06 -30.18
C TRP A 266 -15.92 0.28 -29.99
N THR A 267 -16.73 0.17 -31.03
CA THR A 267 -18.19 0.36 -30.92
C THR A 267 -18.83 -0.74 -30.10
N ALA A 268 -18.43 -2.00 -30.28
CA ALA A 268 -18.89 -3.10 -29.44
C ALA A 268 -18.50 -2.90 -27.96
N LEU A 269 -17.28 -2.42 -27.69
CA LEU A 269 -16.80 -2.14 -26.33
C LEU A 269 -17.53 -0.94 -25.71
N ASN A 270 -17.77 0.13 -26.47
CA ASN A 270 -18.58 1.28 -26.03
C ASN A 270 -20.03 0.89 -25.78
N PHE A 271 -20.61 0.07 -26.64
CA PHE A 271 -21.97 -0.44 -26.46
C PHE A 271 -22.04 -1.30 -25.20
N GLY A 272 -21.14 -2.26 -25.05
CA GLY A 272 -21.04 -3.11 -23.87
C GLY A 272 -20.82 -2.32 -22.58
N SER A 273 -19.90 -1.36 -22.57
CA SER A 273 -19.64 -0.50 -21.41
C SER A 273 -20.85 0.36 -21.07
N THR A 274 -21.52 0.94 -22.07
CA THR A 274 -22.73 1.74 -21.88
C THR A 274 -23.86 0.90 -21.30
N VAL A 275 -24.09 -0.31 -21.82
CA VAL A 275 -25.12 -1.24 -21.30
C VAL A 275 -24.80 -1.66 -19.87
N VAL A 276 -23.55 -2.02 -19.57
CA VAL A 276 -23.13 -2.41 -18.21
C VAL A 276 -23.30 -1.24 -17.25
N ILE A 277 -22.82 -0.05 -17.59
CA ILE A 277 -22.93 1.13 -16.74
C ILE A 277 -24.39 1.55 -16.56
N ALA A 278 -25.19 1.55 -17.62
CA ALA A 278 -26.62 1.87 -17.54
C ALA A 278 -27.37 0.85 -16.67
N THR A 279 -27.07 -0.44 -16.82
CA THR A 279 -27.65 -1.51 -15.99
C THR A 279 -27.25 -1.34 -14.53
N LEU A 280 -25.98 -1.07 -14.26
CA LEU A 280 -25.45 -0.89 -12.91
C LEU A 280 -26.03 0.38 -12.27
N ALA A 281 -26.16 1.47 -13.03
CA ALA A 281 -26.83 2.69 -12.60
C ALA A 281 -28.31 2.46 -12.30
N PHE A 282 -29.03 1.71 -13.15
CA PHE A 282 -30.42 1.33 -12.93
C PHE A 282 -30.60 0.49 -11.67
N LEU A 283 -29.69 -0.47 -11.43
CA LEU A 283 -29.68 -1.30 -10.22
C LEU A 283 -29.30 -0.52 -8.95
N LEU A 284 -28.44 0.50 -9.06
CA LEU A 284 -28.06 1.37 -7.94
C LEU A 284 -29.14 2.41 -7.62
N LEU A 285 -29.96 2.82 -8.58
CA LEU A 285 -30.98 3.84 -8.41
C LEU A 285 -31.97 3.57 -7.25
N PRO A 286 -32.53 2.36 -7.05
CA PRO A 286 -33.37 2.08 -5.89
C PRO A 286 -32.57 2.17 -4.58
N LEU A 287 -31.30 1.76 -4.55
CA LEU A 287 -30.44 1.89 -3.36
C LEU A 287 -30.16 3.36 -3.03
N LEU A 288 -29.93 4.19 -4.05
CA LEU A 288 -29.75 5.64 -3.88
C LEU A 288 -31.04 6.32 -3.40
N ASN A 289 -32.21 5.88 -3.89
CA ASN A 289 -33.50 6.36 -3.39
C ASN A 289 -33.72 5.98 -1.92
N LEU A 290 -33.41 4.73 -1.53
CA LEU A 290 -33.46 4.31 -0.12
C LEU A 290 -32.51 5.14 0.75
N LEU A 291 -31.30 5.45 0.25
CA LEU A 291 -30.37 6.34 0.93
C LEU A 291 -30.95 7.75 1.06
N GLY A 292 -31.60 8.27 0.02
CA GLY A 292 -32.28 9.57 0.05
C GLY A 292 -33.40 9.62 1.11
N ILE A 293 -34.25 8.59 1.17
CA ILE A 293 -35.29 8.47 2.21
C ILE A 293 -34.67 8.42 3.60
N PHE A 294 -33.59 7.65 3.78
CA PHE A 294 -32.86 7.58 5.03
C PHE A 294 -32.25 8.94 5.42
N MET A 295 -31.67 9.67 4.48
CA MET A 295 -31.11 11.01 4.72
C MET A 295 -32.19 12.02 5.07
N GLN A 296 -33.35 11.98 4.43
CA GLN A 296 -34.50 12.82 4.80
C GLN A 296 -34.97 12.52 6.22
N TRP A 297 -35.11 11.23 6.58
CA TRP A 297 -35.42 10.82 7.94
C TRP A 297 -34.38 11.34 8.95
N LEU A 298 -33.09 11.18 8.64
CA LEU A 298 -32.00 11.69 9.48
C LEU A 298 -32.05 13.21 9.62
N ALA A 299 -32.32 13.93 8.53
CA ALA A 299 -32.47 15.38 8.54
C ALA A 299 -33.62 15.80 9.47
N THR A 300 -34.78 15.15 9.39
CA THR A 300 -35.91 15.44 10.29
C THR A 300 -35.59 15.24 11.77
N LEU A 301 -34.76 14.24 12.10
CA LEU A 301 -34.28 14.03 13.46
C LEU A 301 -33.31 15.12 13.93
N LEU A 302 -32.52 15.68 13.01
CA LEU A 302 -31.51 16.70 13.31
C LEU A 302 -32.08 18.13 13.29
N THR A 303 -33.21 18.38 12.62
CA THR A 303 -33.88 19.70 12.57
C THR A 303 -34.00 20.40 13.92
N PRO A 304 -34.50 19.77 15.02
CA PRO A 304 -34.60 20.46 16.31
C PRO A 304 -33.25 20.87 16.89
N VAL A 305 -32.20 20.07 16.67
CA VAL A 305 -30.83 20.41 17.08
C VAL A 305 -30.36 21.62 16.29
N VAL A 306 -30.50 21.60 14.96
CA VAL A 306 -30.10 22.71 14.08
C VAL A 306 -30.83 24.01 14.44
N ALA A 307 -32.13 23.94 14.73
CA ALA A 307 -32.92 25.09 15.17
C ALA A 307 -32.36 25.73 16.45
N LEU A 308 -31.87 24.92 17.39
CA LEU A 308 -31.20 25.39 18.61
C LEU A 308 -29.97 26.26 18.26
N TRP A 309 -29.17 25.84 17.27
CA TRP A 309 -27.97 26.55 16.80
C TRP A 309 -28.28 27.76 15.90
N GLN A 310 -29.47 27.83 15.28
CA GLN A 310 -29.89 28.96 14.46
C GLN A 310 -30.39 30.15 15.29
N SER A 311 -30.82 29.92 16.54
CA SER A 311 -31.25 30.99 17.46
C SER A 311 -30.13 31.95 17.88
N ILE A 312 -28.86 31.63 17.59
CA ILE A 312 -27.73 32.54 17.72
C ILE A 312 -27.82 33.55 16.57
N THR A 313 -28.35 34.73 16.88
CA THR A 313 -28.68 35.83 15.97
C THR A 313 -27.70 35.99 14.81
N PRO A 314 -28.16 35.93 13.55
CA PRO A 314 -27.34 36.34 12.43
C PRO A 314 -27.02 37.84 12.59
N LEU A 315 -25.73 38.20 12.47
CA LEU A 315 -25.39 39.59 12.15
C LEU A 315 -26.15 39.97 10.86
N PRO A 316 -26.64 41.22 10.76
CA PRO A 316 -27.37 41.67 9.57
C PRO A 316 -26.53 41.35 8.34
N THR A 317 -27.10 40.52 7.48
CA THR A 317 -26.57 40.24 6.15
C THR A 317 -26.44 41.60 5.47
N PRO A 318 -25.24 42.07 5.10
CA PRO A 318 -25.13 43.31 4.33
C PRO A 318 -25.97 43.13 3.06
N GLU A 319 -26.78 44.15 2.73
CA GLU A 319 -27.56 44.19 1.49
C GLU A 319 -26.67 43.75 0.31
N PRO A 320 -27.19 42.95 -0.63
CA PRO A 320 -26.45 42.60 -1.81
C PRO A 320 -26.17 43.90 -2.58
N LEU A 321 -24.97 44.45 -2.39
CA LEU A 321 -24.42 45.43 -3.30
C LEU A 321 -24.43 44.76 -4.68
N ASP A 322 -25.13 45.36 -5.64
CA ASP A 322 -25.06 45.05 -7.07
C ASP A 322 -23.64 45.37 -7.56
N ILE A 323 -22.67 44.55 -7.15
CA ILE A 323 -21.32 44.57 -7.68
C ILE A 323 -21.40 43.81 -8.99
N THR A 324 -21.54 44.55 -10.08
CA THR A 324 -21.20 44.04 -11.40
C THR A 324 -19.77 43.50 -11.30
N LEU A 325 -19.64 42.17 -11.28
CA LEU A 325 -18.37 41.46 -11.17
C LEU A 325 -17.53 41.81 -12.41
N THR A 326 -16.76 42.88 -12.30
CA THR A 326 -15.71 43.16 -13.26
C THR A 326 -14.72 41.98 -13.23
N PRO A 327 -14.17 41.55 -14.37
CA PRO A 327 -13.26 40.41 -14.44
C PRO A 327 -12.07 40.51 -13.47
N GLN A 328 -11.69 41.73 -13.06
CA GLN A 328 -10.65 41.98 -12.05
C GLN A 328 -11.03 41.52 -10.63
N VAL A 329 -12.29 41.68 -10.21
CA VAL A 329 -12.75 41.23 -8.87
C VAL A 329 -12.87 39.71 -8.82
N ALA A 330 -13.33 39.09 -9.92
CA ALA A 330 -13.35 37.63 -10.05
C ALA A 330 -11.94 37.03 -9.98
N GLU A 331 -10.95 37.68 -10.59
CA GLU A 331 -9.55 37.27 -10.52
C GLU A 331 -8.97 37.43 -9.10
N GLN A 332 -9.34 38.50 -8.38
CA GLN A 332 -8.92 38.73 -6.99
C GLN A 332 -9.50 37.70 -6.02
N VAL A 333 -10.80 37.37 -6.13
CA VAL A 333 -11.47 36.35 -5.29
C VAL A 333 -10.87 34.97 -5.57
N ALA A 334 -10.58 34.65 -6.83
CA ALA A 334 -9.90 33.42 -7.20
C ALA A 334 -8.49 33.33 -6.56
N ARG A 335 -7.70 34.42 -6.58
CA ARG A 335 -6.36 34.45 -5.96
C ARG A 335 -6.40 34.26 -4.44
N THR A 336 -7.36 34.86 -3.74
CA THR A 336 -7.48 34.69 -2.27
C THR A 336 -7.89 33.27 -1.88
N GLN A 337 -8.74 32.59 -2.66
CA GLN A 337 -9.08 31.19 -2.39
C GLN A 337 -7.91 30.24 -2.62
N THR A 338 -7.04 30.51 -3.60
CA THR A 338 -5.84 29.69 -3.85
C THR A 338 -4.85 29.77 -2.68
N GLY A 339 -4.71 30.93 -2.03
CA GLY A 339 -3.80 31.13 -0.90
C GLY A 339 -4.11 30.23 0.30
N ASN A 340 -5.37 30.16 0.72
CA ASN A 340 -5.78 29.33 1.85
C ASN A 340 -5.64 27.82 1.57
N LYS A 341 -5.89 27.39 0.33
CA LYS A 341 -5.70 25.99 -0.09
C LYS A 341 -4.22 25.58 -0.03
N LEU A 342 -3.32 26.45 -0.51
CA LEU A 342 -1.87 26.19 -0.45
C LEU A 342 -1.36 26.05 0.98
N ILE A 343 -1.81 26.89 1.93
CA ILE A 343 -1.40 26.78 3.34
C ILE A 343 -1.79 25.42 3.92
N ILE A 344 -2.98 24.92 3.62
CA ILE A 344 -3.47 23.64 4.14
C ILE A 344 -2.75 22.46 3.51
N ILE A 345 -2.50 22.52 2.19
CA ILE A 345 -1.66 21.52 1.50
C ILE A 345 -0.26 21.50 2.12
N LEU A 346 0.36 22.67 2.34
CA LEU A 346 1.67 22.78 2.96
C LEU A 346 1.68 22.25 4.40
N LEU A 347 0.63 22.52 5.18
CA LEU A 347 0.49 22.00 6.54
C LEU A 347 0.35 20.48 6.53
N LEU A 348 -0.42 19.91 5.60
CA LEU A 348 -0.62 18.48 5.52
C LEU A 348 0.64 17.76 5.01
N VAL A 349 1.37 18.36 4.06
CA VAL A 349 2.73 17.94 3.66
C VAL A 349 3.67 17.99 4.87
N ALA A 350 3.64 19.07 5.66
CA ALA A 350 4.47 19.21 6.86
C ALA A 350 4.16 18.14 7.91
N VAL A 351 2.88 17.79 8.11
CA VAL A 351 2.47 16.70 9.01
C VAL A 351 3.00 15.36 8.53
N VAL A 352 2.82 15.02 7.25
CA VAL A 352 3.36 13.78 6.66
C VAL A 352 4.88 13.74 6.78
N LEU A 353 5.56 14.86 6.51
CA LEU A 353 7.01 14.98 6.60
C LEU A 353 7.51 14.87 8.06
N LEU A 354 6.82 15.47 9.02
CA LEU A 354 7.14 15.32 10.45
C LEU A 354 6.98 13.88 10.93
N VAL A 355 5.90 13.22 10.53
CA VAL A 355 5.67 11.81 10.88
C VAL A 355 6.77 10.95 10.27
N THR A 356 7.03 11.05 8.96
CA THR A 356 8.09 10.28 8.28
C THR A 356 9.48 10.51 8.88
N LEU A 357 9.83 11.75 9.23
CA LEU A 357 11.09 12.06 9.92
C LEU A 357 11.13 11.51 11.34
N GLY A 358 10.02 11.54 12.07
CA GLY A 358 9.87 10.91 13.38
C GLY A 358 10.12 9.41 13.32
N LEU A 359 9.53 8.72 12.33
CA LEU A 359 9.82 7.31 12.06
C LEU A 359 11.30 7.08 11.77
N ALA A 360 11.91 7.88 10.90
CA ALA A 360 13.32 7.73 10.55
C ALA A 360 14.24 7.89 11.77
N ARG A 361 13.91 8.79 12.71
CA ARG A 361 14.64 8.97 13.98
C ARG A 361 14.47 7.76 14.91
N LEU A 362 13.25 7.27 15.10
CA LEU A 362 12.96 6.13 15.96
C LEU A 362 13.59 4.83 15.43
N TYR A 363 13.53 4.60 14.11
CA TYR A 363 14.20 3.45 13.48
C TYR A 363 15.71 3.45 13.68
N ARG A 364 16.35 4.63 13.63
CA ARG A 364 17.77 4.75 13.95
C ARG A 364 18.03 4.33 15.39
N GLN A 365 17.24 4.81 16.35
CA GLN A 365 17.41 4.45 17.77
C GLN A 365 17.20 2.95 18.03
N ALA A 366 16.16 2.35 17.43
CA ALA A 366 15.85 0.93 17.59
C ALA A 366 16.93 0.00 17.00
N THR A 367 17.53 0.37 15.86
CA THR A 367 18.61 -0.43 15.26
C THR A 367 19.91 -0.37 16.04
N PHE A 368 20.19 0.74 16.74
CA PHE A 368 21.31 0.81 17.69
C PHE A 368 21.06 -0.06 18.93
N ALA A 369 19.86 -0.01 19.53
CA ALA A 369 19.52 -0.83 20.68
C ALA A 369 19.54 -2.34 20.39
N ALA A 370 19.03 -2.75 19.22
CA ALA A 370 19.02 -4.16 18.81
C ALA A 370 20.44 -4.73 18.56
N ARG A 371 21.42 -3.87 18.24
CA ARG A 371 22.83 -4.28 18.05
C ARG A 371 23.57 -4.47 19.37
N GLU A 372 23.15 -3.81 20.45
CA GLU A 372 23.73 -4.00 21.79
C GLU A 372 23.15 -5.23 22.52
N SER A 373 22.02 -5.78 22.07
CA SER A 373 21.30 -6.88 22.74
C SER A 373 21.56 -8.30 22.17
N LEU A 374 22.67 -8.54 21.50
CA LEU A 374 23.18 -9.90 21.21
C LEU A 374 24.12 -10.30 22.37
N PRO A 375 23.62 -10.90 23.47
CA PRO A 375 22.99 -12.24 23.48
C PRO A 375 21.85 -12.37 24.52
N ALA A 376 20.64 -11.89 24.21
CA ALA A 376 19.47 -12.01 25.11
C ALA A 376 18.28 -12.77 24.49
N SER A 377 18.45 -13.35 23.29
CA SER A 377 17.37 -14.01 22.53
C SER A 377 16.93 -15.37 23.11
N GLN A 378 17.62 -15.91 24.12
CA GLN A 378 17.29 -17.21 24.72
C GLN A 378 16.37 -17.14 25.95
N ARG A 379 16.04 -15.94 26.48
CA ARG A 379 15.21 -15.80 27.70
C ARG A 379 13.73 -15.45 27.46
N LEU A 380 13.37 -14.93 26.29
CA LEU A 380 12.01 -14.43 26.04
C LEU A 380 11.03 -15.48 25.51
N GLN A 381 11.49 -16.71 25.25
CA GLN A 381 10.63 -17.79 24.75
C GLN A 381 9.89 -18.56 25.86
N ARG A 382 10.18 -18.27 27.15
CA ARG A 382 9.59 -18.96 28.32
C ARG A 382 8.40 -18.25 28.98
N GLN A 383 8.00 -17.06 28.52
CA GLN A 383 6.99 -16.24 29.21
C GLN A 383 5.72 -15.97 28.38
N ARG A 384 5.50 -16.72 27.29
CA ARG A 384 4.40 -16.49 26.34
C ARG A 384 3.26 -17.51 26.41
N THR A 385 3.05 -18.11 27.58
CA THR A 385 1.89 -18.96 27.87
C THR A 385 1.10 -18.36 29.04
N GLU A 386 0.28 -17.35 28.75
CA GLU A 386 -0.95 -17.05 29.51
C GLU A 386 -1.61 -15.79 28.93
N LYS A 387 -2.63 -16.00 28.09
CA LYS A 387 -3.81 -15.14 27.85
C LYS A 387 -4.37 -15.47 26.47
N GLU A 388 -5.05 -16.60 26.40
CA GLU A 388 -5.99 -16.90 25.32
C GLU A 388 -7.14 -15.90 25.37
N SER A 389 -7.19 -15.03 24.37
CA SER A 389 -8.18 -13.95 24.29
C SER A 389 -9.35 -14.37 23.40
N LEU A 390 -10.55 -13.93 23.82
CA LEU A 390 -11.87 -14.07 23.19
C LEU A 390 -11.91 -13.92 21.65
N GLY A 391 -10.90 -13.29 21.03
CA GLY A 391 -10.77 -13.19 19.57
C GLY A 391 -10.62 -14.53 18.84
N GLN A 392 -10.10 -15.57 19.50
CA GLN A 392 -10.02 -16.93 18.91
C GLN A 392 -11.40 -17.57 18.66
N ARG A 393 -12.45 -17.17 19.40
CA ARG A 393 -13.82 -17.68 19.19
C ARG A 393 -14.51 -17.04 17.99
N LEU A 394 -14.17 -15.79 17.65
CA LEU A 394 -14.71 -15.11 16.46
C LEU A 394 -13.92 -15.43 15.19
N LEU A 395 -12.63 -15.76 15.30
CA LEU A 395 -11.75 -16.13 14.18
C LEU A 395 -12.01 -17.54 13.61
N ARG A 396 -12.71 -18.42 14.35
CA ARG A 396 -13.13 -19.75 13.84
C ARG A 396 -14.15 -19.68 12.69
N ARG A 397 -14.81 -18.53 12.45
CA ARG A 397 -15.87 -18.39 11.44
C ARG A 397 -15.36 -18.06 10.02
N PHE A 398 -14.08 -17.77 9.84
CA PHE A 398 -13.46 -17.47 8.54
C PHE A 398 -12.32 -18.45 8.21
N GLY A 399 -12.66 -19.68 7.82
CA GLY A 399 -11.72 -20.80 7.60
C GLY A 399 -10.58 -20.54 6.60
N LEU A 400 -10.74 -19.61 5.66
CA LEU A 400 -9.72 -19.29 4.64
C LEU A 400 -8.44 -18.65 5.23
N TRP A 401 -8.53 -17.94 6.36
CA TRP A 401 -7.37 -17.27 6.96
C TRP A 401 -6.51 -18.21 7.82
N ASN A 402 -7.11 -19.26 8.37
CA ASN A 402 -6.38 -20.27 9.14
C ASN A 402 -5.47 -21.08 8.23
N ASN A 403 -5.96 -21.47 7.06
CA ASN A 403 -5.18 -22.25 6.09
C ASN A 403 -3.95 -21.49 5.59
N TRP A 404 -4.06 -20.17 5.39
CA TRP A 404 -2.92 -19.32 5.05
C TRP A 404 -1.86 -19.23 6.16
N ARG A 405 -2.29 -19.12 7.42
CA ARG A 405 -1.36 -19.14 8.56
C ARG A 405 -0.70 -20.51 8.72
N ALA A 406 -1.46 -21.59 8.51
CA ALA A 406 -0.96 -22.96 8.54
C ALA A 406 0.13 -23.18 7.49
N ALA A 407 -0.06 -22.70 6.26
CA ALA A 407 0.96 -22.75 5.22
C ALA A 407 2.25 -22.01 5.62
N ALA A 408 2.11 -20.83 6.22
CA ALA A 408 3.26 -20.05 6.68
C ALA A 408 4.00 -20.73 7.84
N SER A 409 3.28 -21.35 8.80
CA SER A 409 3.91 -22.10 9.88
C SER A 409 4.64 -23.34 9.39
N ILE A 410 4.07 -24.10 8.44
CA ILE A 410 4.73 -25.28 7.87
C ILE A 410 6.03 -24.91 7.16
N ARG A 411 6.04 -23.83 6.37
CA ARG A 411 7.28 -23.34 5.72
C ARG A 411 8.35 -22.96 6.75
N ARG A 412 7.95 -22.33 7.85
CA ARG A 412 8.86 -21.94 8.93
C ARG A 412 9.44 -23.16 9.64
N VAL A 413 8.63 -24.17 9.95
CA VAL A 413 9.07 -25.43 10.57
C VAL A 413 10.09 -26.14 9.68
N TYR A 414 9.81 -26.27 8.38
CA TYR A 414 10.77 -26.88 7.45
C TYR A 414 12.09 -26.09 7.36
N GLN A 415 12.05 -24.76 7.35
CA GLN A 415 13.27 -23.93 7.40
C GLN A 415 14.06 -24.11 8.69
N GLN A 416 13.40 -24.24 9.84
CA GLN A 416 14.07 -24.50 11.11
C GLN A 416 14.77 -25.87 11.10
N MET A 417 14.13 -26.89 10.51
CA MET A 417 14.75 -28.20 10.30
C MET A 417 15.98 -28.12 9.38
N LEU A 418 15.93 -27.34 8.29
CA LEU A 418 17.10 -27.12 7.44
C LEU A 418 18.25 -26.42 8.19
N ASN A 419 17.94 -25.39 8.98
CA ASN A 419 18.95 -24.68 9.77
C ASN A 419 19.58 -25.59 10.84
N ALA A 420 18.79 -26.48 11.44
CA ALA A 420 19.31 -27.47 12.39
C ALA A 420 20.28 -28.45 11.70
N ALA A 421 19.95 -28.93 10.50
CA ALA A 421 20.83 -29.78 9.71
C ALA A 421 22.13 -29.05 9.29
N GLU A 422 22.02 -27.79 8.85
CA GLU A 422 23.16 -26.93 8.52
C GLU A 422 24.10 -26.72 9.71
N SER A 423 23.54 -26.56 10.92
CA SER A 423 24.33 -26.38 12.14
C SER A 423 25.24 -27.56 12.50
N VAL A 424 24.95 -28.75 11.97
CA VAL A 424 25.76 -29.98 12.13
C VAL A 424 26.58 -30.30 10.87
N GLY A 425 26.67 -29.36 9.93
CA GLY A 425 27.53 -29.48 8.75
C GLY A 425 26.89 -30.20 7.57
N TYR A 426 25.56 -30.37 7.56
CA TYR A 426 24.82 -30.96 6.45
C TYR A 426 23.85 -29.94 5.82
N PRO A 427 24.34 -28.87 5.17
CA PRO A 427 23.48 -27.94 4.45
C PRO A 427 22.85 -28.63 3.23
N ARG A 428 21.58 -28.30 2.95
CA ARG A 428 20.91 -28.73 1.71
C ARG A 428 21.47 -27.97 0.51
N ALA A 429 21.81 -28.66 -0.57
CA ALA A 429 22.25 -27.98 -1.80
C ALA A 429 21.06 -27.28 -2.51
N GLU A 430 21.33 -26.17 -3.20
CA GLU A 430 20.27 -25.41 -3.89
C GLU A 430 19.52 -26.23 -4.95
N SER A 431 20.23 -27.12 -5.64
CA SER A 431 19.68 -27.99 -6.68
C SER A 431 18.96 -29.24 -6.13
N GLU A 432 19.17 -29.58 -4.87
CA GLU A 432 18.67 -30.82 -4.27
C GLU A 432 17.19 -30.69 -3.92
N THR A 433 16.35 -31.62 -4.34
CA THR A 433 14.91 -31.57 -4.02
C THR A 433 14.64 -31.88 -2.54
N PRO A 434 13.50 -31.44 -1.96
CA PRO A 434 13.16 -31.78 -0.56
C PRO A 434 13.17 -33.29 -0.26
N TYR A 435 12.77 -34.12 -1.23
CA TYR A 435 12.79 -35.59 -1.09
C TYR A 435 14.19 -36.19 -1.22
N GLU A 436 15.07 -35.59 -2.02
CA GLU A 436 16.48 -36.00 -2.06
C GLU A 436 17.17 -35.72 -0.72
N PHE A 437 16.96 -34.52 -0.18
CA PHE A 437 17.55 -34.12 1.10
C PHE A 437 17.04 -34.94 2.29
N LEU A 438 15.86 -35.57 2.17
CA LEU A 438 15.32 -36.48 3.17
C LEU A 438 16.27 -37.65 3.48
N LYS A 439 17.05 -38.12 2.49
CA LYS A 439 18.09 -39.15 2.71
C LYS A 439 19.19 -38.67 3.65
N THR A 440 19.53 -37.38 3.57
CA THR A 440 20.50 -36.73 4.46
C THR A 440 19.89 -36.53 5.84
N LEU A 441 18.64 -36.06 5.92
CA LEU A 441 17.90 -35.94 7.19
C LEU A 441 17.79 -37.28 7.94
N ALA A 442 17.57 -38.39 7.23
CA ALA A 442 17.51 -39.73 7.82
C ALA A 442 18.85 -40.20 8.42
N LYS A 443 19.98 -39.66 7.96
CA LYS A 443 21.30 -39.90 8.57
C LYS A 443 21.52 -39.06 9.83
N ILE A 444 21.01 -37.83 9.82
CA ILE A 444 21.15 -36.87 10.93
C ILE A 444 20.22 -37.22 12.10
N TRP A 445 19.01 -37.70 11.79
CA TRP A 445 17.99 -38.13 12.75
C TRP A 445 17.53 -39.57 12.46
N PRO A 446 18.38 -40.58 12.71
CA PRO A 446 18.07 -41.98 12.37
C PRO A 446 16.85 -42.52 13.12
N GLU A 447 16.59 -42.03 14.34
CA GLU A 447 15.45 -42.45 15.16
C GLU A 447 14.16 -41.67 14.85
N HIS A 448 14.23 -40.57 14.06
CA HIS A 448 13.09 -39.68 13.78
C HIS A 448 12.84 -39.49 12.27
N GLN A 449 12.94 -40.58 11.51
CA GLN A 449 12.70 -40.57 10.06
C GLN A 449 11.24 -40.23 9.72
N ASN A 450 10.29 -40.66 10.55
CA ASN A 450 8.88 -40.41 10.33
C ASN A 450 8.54 -38.92 10.47
N GLU A 451 9.11 -38.24 11.47
CA GLU A 451 8.92 -36.82 11.75
C GLU A 451 9.52 -35.96 10.65
N THR A 452 10.76 -36.25 10.25
CA THR A 452 11.43 -35.56 9.14
C THR A 452 10.68 -35.75 7.81
N GLN A 453 10.13 -36.94 7.57
CA GLN A 453 9.28 -37.22 6.42
C GLN A 453 7.95 -36.45 6.47
N LEU A 454 7.26 -36.43 7.60
CA LEU A 454 5.98 -35.73 7.79
C LEU A 454 6.13 -34.23 7.50
N ILE A 455 7.14 -33.59 8.09
CA ILE A 455 7.42 -32.16 7.89
C ILE A 455 7.78 -31.88 6.42
N THR A 456 8.59 -32.73 5.81
CA THR A 456 9.00 -32.59 4.40
C THR A 456 7.80 -32.72 3.45
N GLN A 457 6.94 -33.72 3.66
CA GLN A 457 5.72 -33.90 2.85
C GLN A 457 4.76 -32.72 3.01
N ALA A 458 4.54 -32.24 4.24
CA ALA A 458 3.71 -31.08 4.48
C ALA A 458 4.24 -29.82 3.77
N TYR A 459 5.56 -29.61 3.79
CA TYR A 459 6.20 -28.51 3.07
C TYR A 459 5.99 -28.62 1.56
N VAL A 460 6.14 -29.81 0.99
CA VAL A 460 5.93 -30.07 -0.44
C VAL A 460 4.48 -29.80 -0.83
N ARG A 461 3.49 -30.31 -0.08
CA ARG A 461 2.06 -30.03 -0.29
C ARG A 461 1.79 -28.52 -0.34
N VAL A 462 2.27 -27.79 0.67
CA VAL A 462 2.13 -26.31 0.75
C VAL A 462 2.86 -25.59 -0.40
N ARG A 463 3.96 -26.13 -0.91
CA ARG A 463 4.68 -25.56 -2.05
C ARG A 463 3.91 -25.72 -3.36
N TYR A 464 3.15 -26.80 -3.51
CA TYR A 464 2.29 -27.06 -4.67
C TYR A 464 0.85 -26.54 -4.50
N GLY A 465 0.55 -25.84 -3.40
CA GLY A 465 -0.72 -25.16 -3.18
C GLY A 465 -1.76 -25.98 -2.42
N GLU A 466 -1.41 -27.18 -1.98
CA GLU A 466 -2.24 -27.99 -1.09
C GLU A 466 -2.07 -27.49 0.35
N LEU A 467 -3.18 -27.10 0.97
CA LEU A 467 -3.21 -26.64 2.35
C LEU A 467 -3.64 -27.80 3.25
N PRO A 468 -3.14 -27.90 4.49
CA PRO A 468 -3.62 -28.91 5.44
C PRO A 468 -5.14 -28.74 5.60
N GLU A 469 -5.86 -29.85 5.44
CA GLU A 469 -7.33 -29.84 5.42
C GLU A 469 -7.89 -29.69 6.85
N THR A 470 -7.11 -30.10 7.86
CA THR A 470 -7.53 -30.14 9.26
C THR A 470 -6.50 -29.47 10.19
N GLN A 471 -6.99 -28.99 11.34
CA GLN A 471 -6.14 -28.47 12.41
C GLN A 471 -5.28 -29.58 13.02
N GLU A 472 -5.78 -30.82 13.04
CA GLU A 472 -5.10 -32.00 13.56
C GLU A 472 -3.83 -32.31 12.75
N GLU A 473 -3.87 -32.18 11.41
CA GLU A 473 -2.67 -32.31 10.57
C GLU A 473 -1.61 -31.26 10.93
N LEU A 474 -2.02 -30.01 11.17
CA LEU A 474 -1.08 -28.96 11.54
C LEU A 474 -0.45 -29.22 12.92
N ASP A 475 -1.26 -29.66 13.89
CA ASP A 475 -0.78 -29.96 15.24
C ASP A 475 0.18 -31.15 15.22
N ALA A 476 -0.06 -32.17 14.39
CA ALA A 476 0.87 -33.29 14.18
C ALA A 476 2.23 -32.84 13.61
N ILE A 477 2.23 -31.91 12.64
CA ILE A 477 3.46 -31.34 12.07
C ILE A 477 4.24 -30.54 13.12
N LEU A 478 3.54 -29.77 13.96
CA LEU A 478 4.17 -29.01 15.04
C LEU A 478 4.74 -29.91 16.14
N GLN A 479 4.04 -31.00 16.47
CA GLN A 479 4.54 -32.02 17.41
C GLN A 479 5.78 -32.72 16.86
N ALA A 480 5.76 -33.12 15.58
CA ALA A 480 6.93 -33.71 14.92
C ALA A 480 8.16 -32.77 15.00
N TRP A 481 7.96 -31.47 14.83
CA TRP A 481 9.04 -30.49 15.01
C TRP A 481 9.54 -30.41 16.45
N GLN A 482 8.63 -30.39 17.43
CA GLN A 482 9.02 -30.36 18.85
C GLN A 482 9.86 -31.57 19.25
N VAL A 483 9.58 -32.76 18.68
CA VAL A 483 10.40 -33.97 18.89
C VAL A 483 11.81 -33.76 18.32
N LEU A 484 11.92 -33.27 17.08
CA LEU A 484 13.22 -32.99 16.46
C LEU A 484 14.02 -31.88 17.15
N GLU A 485 13.34 -30.89 17.74
CA GLU A 485 13.98 -29.80 18.48
C GLU A 485 14.57 -30.28 19.82
N GLN A 486 13.99 -31.33 20.42
CA GLN A 486 14.48 -31.92 21.67
C GLN A 486 15.58 -32.96 21.45
N THR A 487 15.62 -33.60 20.28
CA THR A 487 16.66 -34.58 19.93
C THR A 487 17.75 -33.90 19.09
N PRO A 488 18.89 -33.52 19.69
CA PRO A 488 19.95 -32.87 18.94
C PRO A 488 20.43 -33.76 17.79
N PRO A 489 20.59 -33.21 16.58
CA PRO A 489 21.09 -33.94 15.42
C PRO A 489 22.38 -34.71 15.73
N ALA A 490 22.46 -35.97 15.32
CA ALA A 490 23.61 -36.82 15.58
C ALA A 490 24.85 -36.19 14.92
N THR A 491 25.76 -35.68 15.75
CA THR A 491 27.05 -35.19 15.27
C THR A 491 27.86 -36.41 14.90
N THR A 492 27.88 -36.75 13.61
CA THR A 492 28.81 -37.78 13.17
C THR A 492 30.20 -37.19 13.31
N ASP A 493 31.04 -37.78 14.16
CA ASP A 493 32.46 -37.45 14.25
C ASP A 493 33.01 -37.39 12.83
N ILE A 494 33.37 -36.18 12.41
CA ILE A 494 33.94 -35.93 11.10
C ILE A 494 35.27 -36.70 11.09
N ILE A 495 35.25 -37.89 10.50
CA ILE A 495 36.43 -38.48 9.91
C ILE A 495 36.82 -37.49 8.82
N THR A 496 37.76 -36.61 9.16
CA THR A 496 38.50 -35.77 8.21
C THR A 496 38.86 -36.64 7.00
N PRO A 497 38.40 -36.33 5.79
CA PRO A 497 38.94 -36.98 4.61
C PRO A 497 40.40 -36.53 4.50
N HIS A 498 41.31 -37.37 4.98
CA HIS A 498 42.73 -37.29 4.67
C HIS A 498 42.85 -37.47 3.16
N ASN A 499 43.10 -36.37 2.45
CA ASN A 499 43.29 -36.33 1.01
C ASN A 499 44.81 -36.52 0.73
N PRO A 500 45.30 -37.72 0.33
CA PRO A 500 46.72 -37.98 0.18
C PRO A 500 47.27 -37.62 -1.21
N THR A 501 46.48 -37.06 -2.13
CA THR A 501 46.81 -37.04 -3.56
C THR A 501 47.32 -35.71 -4.14
N LEU A 502 47.78 -34.75 -3.32
CA LEU A 502 48.31 -33.46 -3.82
C LEU A 502 49.77 -33.15 -3.41
N GLN A 503 50.64 -34.16 -3.34
CA GLN A 503 52.09 -33.94 -3.11
C GLN A 503 53.04 -34.60 -4.14
N GLN A 504 52.59 -34.95 -5.35
CA GLN A 504 53.49 -35.54 -6.36
C GLN A 504 53.72 -34.77 -7.67
N GLU A 505 53.23 -33.54 -7.84
CA GLU A 505 53.55 -32.74 -9.03
C GLU A 505 54.06 -31.34 -8.69
N ILE A 506 55.21 -31.26 -8.01
CA ILE A 506 56.18 -30.18 -8.24
C ILE A 506 57.58 -30.79 -8.12
N LYS A 507 58.10 -31.27 -9.24
CA LYS A 507 59.54 -31.41 -9.52
C LYS A 507 59.80 -31.07 -10.97
#